data_AF-A0A3M1HUG5-F1
#
_entry.id   AF-A0A3M1HUG5-F1
#
_cell.length_a   1.000
_cell.length_b   1.000
_cell.length_c   1.000
_cell.angle_alpha   90.00
_cell.angle_beta   90.00
_cell.angle_gamma   90.00
#
_symmetry.space_group_name_H-M   'P 1'
#
loop_
_entity.id
_entity.type
_entity.pdbx_description
1 polymer ?
#
loop_
_entity_poly.entity_id
_entity_poly.type
_entity_poly.pdbx_seq_one_letter_code
_entity_poly.pdbx_strand_id
1 'polypeptide(L)'
;MSKDGLPDAITKREVIYGNRPWPLSLEECGNRYQKMGQLMDALLFFHKAGALDKIENLAQLAIEEGNAFLLLQIENLLDKSRAKDDWVKLAKNARAKGKDSYAAKAESIIKEKE
;
A
#
# COMPACT_ATOMS: atom_id res chain seq x y z
N MET A 1 11.32 14.53 -16.63
CA MET A 1 11.28 13.22 -15.96
C MET A 1 11.99 13.35 -14.63
N SER A 2 11.44 12.79 -13.56
CA SER A 2 12.13 12.72 -12.26
C SER A 2 13.43 11.91 -12.40
N LYS A 3 14.40 12.09 -11.49
CA LYS A 3 15.68 11.35 -11.51
C LYS A 3 15.47 9.83 -11.52
N ASP A 4 14.34 9.36 -10.96
CA ASP A 4 13.99 7.95 -10.83
C ASP A 4 13.19 7.39 -12.03
N GLY A 5 12.96 8.19 -13.07
CA GLY A 5 12.17 7.78 -14.24
C GLY A 5 10.68 7.55 -13.94
N LEU A 6 10.19 8.12 -12.83
CA LEU A 6 8.80 8.02 -12.40
C LEU A 6 7.96 9.19 -12.91
N PRO A 7 6.67 8.96 -13.17
CA PRO A 7 5.76 10.01 -13.61
C PRO A 7 5.49 11.02 -12.48
N ASP A 8 5.36 12.30 -12.83
CA ASP A 8 4.84 13.32 -11.90
C ASP A 8 3.34 13.11 -11.63
N ALA A 9 2.74 13.91 -10.73
CA ALA A 9 1.36 13.70 -10.30
C ALA A 9 0.34 13.70 -11.45
N ILE A 10 0.51 14.59 -12.44
CA ILE A 10 -0.38 14.69 -13.60
C ILE A 10 -0.17 13.49 -14.52
N THR A 11 1.08 13.23 -14.87
CA THR A 11 1.48 12.11 -15.73
C THR A 11 1.06 10.77 -15.13
N LYS A 12 1.18 10.61 -13.82
CA LYS A 12 0.80 9.40 -13.09
C LYS A 12 -0.66 9.06 -13.31
N ARG A 13 -1.54 10.07 -13.25
CA ARG A 13 -2.97 9.90 -13.52
C ARG A 13 -3.22 9.41 -14.94
N GLU A 14 -2.55 9.99 -15.93
CA GLU A 14 -2.70 9.60 -17.34
C GLU A 14 -2.12 8.22 -17.65
N VAL A 15 -1.08 7.80 -16.94
CA VAL A 15 -0.46 6.47 -17.10
C VAL A 15 -1.33 5.38 -16.45
N ILE A 16 -1.92 5.65 -15.28
CA ILE A 16 -2.70 4.64 -14.53
C ILE A 16 -4.15 4.54 -15.02
N TYR A 17 -4.76 5.69 -15.32
CA TYR A 17 -6.19 5.76 -15.65
C TYR A 17 -6.47 6.19 -17.10
N GLY A 18 -5.47 6.77 -17.78
CA GLY A 18 -5.57 7.11 -19.19
C GLY A 18 -4.87 6.06 -20.08
N ASN A 19 -4.59 6.45 -21.31
CA ASN A 19 -3.86 5.64 -22.30
C ASN A 19 -2.47 6.19 -22.58
N ARG A 20 -1.86 6.92 -21.62
CA ARG A 20 -0.54 7.51 -21.85
C ARG A 20 0.53 6.41 -21.80
N PRO A 21 1.27 6.17 -22.91
CA PRO A 21 2.36 5.22 -22.87
C PRO A 21 3.45 5.70 -21.91
N TRP A 22 4.05 4.76 -21.18
CA TRP A 22 5.15 5.01 -20.27
C TRP A 22 6.30 4.03 -20.56
N PRO A 23 7.57 4.47 -20.52
CA PRO A 23 8.70 3.61 -20.85
C PRO A 23 8.96 2.47 -19.86
N LEU A 24 8.40 2.54 -18.65
CA LEU A 24 8.47 1.48 -17.65
C LEU A 24 7.13 0.75 -17.58
N SER A 25 7.18 -0.56 -17.29
CA SER A 25 5.97 -1.28 -16.92
C SER A 25 5.38 -0.71 -15.63
N LEU A 26 4.07 -0.87 -15.45
CA LEU A 26 3.39 -0.45 -14.23
C LEU A 26 3.97 -1.12 -12.99
N GLU A 27 4.34 -2.41 -13.08
CA GLU A 27 5.00 -3.11 -11.99
C GLU A 27 6.37 -2.50 -11.65
N GLU A 28 7.18 -2.17 -12.66
CA GLU A 28 8.49 -1.54 -12.44
C GLU A 28 8.35 -0.13 -11.81
N CYS A 29 7.35 0.64 -12.22
CA CYS A 29 7.00 1.87 -11.52
C CYS A 29 6.64 1.61 -10.06
N GLY A 30 5.81 0.61 -9.78
CA GLY A 30 5.46 0.21 -8.40
C GLY A 30 6.68 -0.15 -7.56
N ASN A 31 7.60 -0.95 -8.11
CA ASN A 31 8.86 -1.32 -7.45
C ASN A 31 9.70 -0.09 -7.10
N ARG A 32 9.77 0.91 -7.98
CA ARG A 32 10.53 2.15 -7.71
C ARG A 32 9.87 3.01 -6.64
N TYR A 33 8.55 3.20 -6.69
CA TYR A 33 7.81 3.89 -5.62
C TYR A 33 8.00 3.19 -4.27
N GLN A 34 7.97 1.86 -4.25
CA GLN A 34 8.20 1.08 -3.02
C GLN A 34 9.61 1.32 -2.46
N LYS A 35 10.64 1.27 -3.30
CA LYS A 35 12.04 1.55 -2.90
C LYS A 35 12.22 2.95 -2.33
N MET A 36 11.42 3.92 -2.77
CA MET A 36 11.41 5.29 -2.27
C MET A 36 10.55 5.47 -0.99
N GLY A 37 9.91 4.41 -0.49
CA GLY A 37 9.00 4.47 0.65
C GLY A 37 7.62 5.08 0.32
N GLN A 38 7.33 5.34 -0.95
CA GLN A 38 6.05 5.87 -1.44
C GLN A 38 5.05 4.73 -1.62
N LEU A 39 4.68 4.06 -0.52
CA LEU A 39 3.95 2.79 -0.55
C LEU A 39 2.54 2.88 -1.13
N MET A 40 1.86 4.02 -0.96
CA MET A 40 0.51 4.25 -1.53
C MET A 40 0.57 4.34 -3.06
N ASP A 41 1.60 4.99 -3.61
CA ASP A 41 1.83 5.03 -5.04
C ASP A 41 2.22 3.65 -5.57
N ALA A 42 3.10 2.94 -4.86
CA ALA A 42 3.48 1.58 -5.21
C ALA A 42 2.25 0.66 -5.31
N LEU A 43 1.37 0.71 -4.32
CA LEU A 43 0.12 -0.04 -4.29
C LEU A 43 -0.75 0.24 -5.51
N LEU A 44 -0.93 1.52 -5.88
CA LEU A 44 -1.75 1.89 -7.02
C LEU A 44 -1.19 1.32 -8.33
N PHE A 45 0.12 1.39 -8.52
CA PHE A 45 0.79 0.83 -9.69
C PHE A 45 0.72 -0.70 -9.74
N PHE A 46 0.94 -1.38 -8.62
CA PHE A 46 0.81 -2.84 -8.55
C PHE A 46 -0.61 -3.31 -8.79
N HIS A 47 -1.61 -2.61 -8.23
CA HIS A 47 -3.02 -2.91 -8.46
C HIS A 47 -3.37 -2.78 -9.94
N LYS A 48 -2.96 -1.69 -10.59
CA LYS A 48 -3.19 -1.51 -12.03
C LYS A 48 -2.45 -2.52 -12.90
N ALA A 49 -1.28 -2.98 -12.45
CA ALA A 49 -0.50 -4.02 -13.11
C ALA A 49 -1.08 -5.44 -12.91
N GLY A 50 -2.02 -5.64 -11.98
CA GLY A 50 -2.48 -6.98 -11.57
C GLY A 50 -1.44 -7.77 -10.77
N ALA A 51 -0.43 -7.12 -10.19
CA ALA A 51 0.68 -7.74 -9.48
C ALA A 51 0.28 -8.10 -8.03
N LEU A 52 -0.58 -9.12 -7.87
CA LEU A 52 -1.15 -9.52 -6.59
C LEU A 52 -0.09 -9.96 -5.56
N ASP A 53 0.99 -10.60 -6.00
CA ASP A 53 2.12 -10.99 -5.15
C ASP A 53 2.81 -9.76 -4.53
N LYS A 54 2.97 -8.68 -5.30
CA LYS A 54 3.54 -7.41 -4.83
C LYS A 54 2.64 -6.73 -3.82
N ILE A 55 1.32 -6.78 -4.04
CA ILE A 55 0.34 -6.23 -3.10
C ILE A 55 0.32 -7.03 -1.79
N GLU A 56 0.45 -8.36 -1.87
CA GLU A 56 0.58 -9.21 -0.68
C GLU A 56 1.84 -8.87 0.12
N ASN A 57 2.97 -8.68 -0.57
CA ASN A 57 4.22 -8.24 0.08
C ASN A 57 4.06 -6.85 0.75
N LEU A 58 3.33 -5.91 0.13
CA LEU A 58 3.00 -4.63 0.76
C LEU A 58 2.09 -4.80 1.99
N ALA A 59 1.17 -5.76 1.97
CA ALA A 59 0.30 -6.05 3.11
C ALA A 59 1.13 -6.58 4.28
N GLN A 60 2.03 -7.52 4.03
CA GLN A 60 2.92 -8.06 5.05
C GLN A 60 3.83 -6.97 5.62
N LEU A 61 4.41 -6.12 4.76
CA LEU A 61 5.18 -4.95 5.18
C LEU A 61 4.33 -4.00 6.03
N ALA A 62 3.07 -3.76 5.68
CA ALA A 62 2.17 -2.91 6.45
C ALA A 62 1.93 -3.46 7.86
N ILE A 63 1.76 -4.79 8.00
CA ILE A 63 1.59 -5.46 9.29
C ILE A 63 2.87 -5.32 10.14
N GLU A 64 4.04 -5.58 9.55
CA GLU A 64 5.34 -5.49 10.24
C GLU A 64 5.71 -4.06 10.64
N GLU A 65 5.36 -3.09 9.78
CA GLU A 65 5.62 -1.67 10.03
C GLU A 65 4.57 -0.98 10.91
N GLY A 66 3.47 -1.66 11.22
CA GLY A 66 2.37 -1.04 11.95
C GLY A 66 1.63 0.01 11.10
N ASN A 67 1.62 -0.13 9.77
CA ASN A 67 0.99 0.82 8.85
C ASN A 67 -0.49 0.49 8.59
N ALA A 68 -1.34 0.83 9.55
CA ALA A 68 -2.78 0.56 9.50
C ALA A 68 -3.48 1.14 8.26
N PHE A 69 -3.08 2.34 7.83
CA PHE A 69 -3.68 2.99 6.68
C PHE A 69 -3.35 2.28 5.37
N LEU A 70 -2.10 1.82 5.21
CA LEU A 70 -1.72 1.05 4.03
C LEU A 70 -2.48 -0.27 3.96
N LEU A 71 -2.57 -1.02 5.07
CA LEU A 71 -3.28 -2.30 5.08
C LEU A 71 -4.79 -2.11 4.78
N LEU A 72 -5.40 -1.04 5.31
CA LEU A 72 -6.81 -0.73 5.04
C LEU A 72 -7.04 -0.40 3.56
N GLN A 73 -6.12 0.34 2.96
CA GLN A 73 -6.21 0.68 1.53
C GLN A 73 -6.03 -0.55 0.64
N ILE A 74 -5.18 -1.51 1.07
CA ILE A 74 -5.07 -2.80 0.39
C ILE A 74 -6.38 -3.60 0.48
N GLU A 75 -7.02 -3.68 1.66
CA GLU A 75 -8.32 -4.34 1.79
C GLU A 75 -9.36 -3.70 0.86
N ASN A 76 -9.45 -2.37 0.84
CA ASN A 76 -10.41 -1.63 0.02
C ASN A 76 -10.18 -1.82 -1.48
N LEU A 77 -8.92 -1.81 -1.94
CA LEU A 77 -8.60 -1.97 -3.36
C LEU A 77 -8.82 -3.39 -3.86
N LEU A 78 -8.61 -4.39 -3.01
CA LEU A 78 -8.82 -5.80 -3.36
C LEU A 78 -10.23 -6.30 -3.07
N ASP A 79 -11.08 -5.46 -2.46
CA ASP A 79 -12.38 -5.86 -1.90
C ASP A 79 -12.27 -7.15 -1.05
N LYS A 80 -11.19 -7.25 -0.27
CA LYS A 80 -10.83 -8.45 0.47
C LYS A 80 -10.42 -8.10 1.89
N SER A 81 -11.22 -8.57 2.83
CA SER A 81 -10.95 -8.40 4.26
C SER A 81 -9.81 -9.32 4.73
N ARG A 82 -8.88 -8.78 5.52
CA ARG A 82 -7.85 -9.51 6.26
C ARG A 82 -8.39 -10.04 7.58
N ALA A 83 -7.72 -11.07 8.07
CA ALA A 83 -8.04 -11.68 9.34
C ALA A 83 -7.85 -10.69 10.50
N LYS A 84 -8.67 -10.82 11.55
CA LYS A 84 -8.53 -10.04 12.79
C LYS A 84 -7.11 -10.11 13.36
N ASP A 85 -6.48 -11.28 13.29
CA ASP A 85 -5.12 -11.52 13.79
C ASP A 85 -4.05 -10.65 13.10
N ASP A 86 -4.21 -10.34 11.81
CA ASP A 86 -3.29 -9.46 11.09
C ASP A 86 -3.37 -8.04 11.64
N TRP A 87 -4.58 -7.57 11.92
CA TRP A 87 -4.82 -6.27 12.55
C TRP A 87 -4.30 -6.21 13.99
N VAL A 88 -4.42 -7.30 14.76
CA VAL A 88 -3.85 -7.41 16.11
C VAL A 88 -2.32 -7.30 16.07
N LYS A 89 -1.66 -8.04 15.17
CA LYS A 89 -0.19 -7.95 14.98
C LYS A 89 0.23 -6.55 14.58
N LEU A 90 -0.50 -5.94 13.64
CA LEU A 90 -0.25 -4.58 13.18
C LEU A 90 -0.34 -3.57 14.33
N ALA A 91 -1.40 -3.61 15.12
CA ALA A 91 -1.60 -2.69 16.25
C ALA A 91 -0.44 -2.78 17.26
N LYS A 92 -0.02 -4.01 17.58
CA LYS A 92 1.12 -4.27 18.46
C LYS A 92 2.42 -3.68 17.88
N ASN A 93 2.71 -3.92 16.61
CA ASN A 93 3.91 -3.40 15.95
C ASN A 93 3.89 -1.87 15.85
N ALA A 94 2.74 -1.27 15.58
CA ALA A 94 2.55 0.18 15.56
C ALA A 94 2.88 0.80 16.93
N ARG A 95 2.33 0.26 18.03
CA ARG A 95 2.64 0.73 19.40
C ARG A 95 4.12 0.60 19.73
N ALA A 96 4.73 -0.54 19.41
CA ALA A 96 6.16 -0.77 19.65
C ALA A 96 7.06 0.26 18.92
N LYS A 97 6.57 0.84 17.81
CA LYS A 97 7.25 1.86 17.02
C LYS A 97 6.79 3.30 17.35
N GLY A 98 5.97 3.51 18.39
CA GLY A 98 5.45 4.82 18.77
C GLY A 98 4.44 5.42 17.79
N LYS A 99 3.81 4.59 16.94
CA LYS A 99 2.81 5.02 15.95
C LYS A 99 1.39 4.91 16.53
N ASP A 100 1.10 5.64 17.59
CA ASP A 100 -0.13 5.46 18.37
C ASP A 100 -1.41 5.67 17.56
N SER A 101 -1.44 6.64 16.64
CA SER A 101 -2.60 6.86 15.77
C SER A 101 -2.87 5.69 14.82
N TYR A 102 -1.82 4.99 14.39
CA TYR A 102 -1.93 3.81 13.54
C TYR A 102 -2.42 2.61 14.35
N ALA A 103 -1.90 2.44 15.57
CA ALA A 103 -2.38 1.42 16.49
C ALA A 103 -3.86 1.61 16.83
N ALA A 104 -4.26 2.83 17.19
CA ALA A 104 -5.65 3.17 17.48
C ALA A 104 -6.57 2.89 16.29
N LYS A 105 -6.12 3.18 15.06
CA LYS A 105 -6.90 2.85 13.85
C LYS A 105 -7.07 1.35 13.68
N ALA A 106 -6.00 0.56 13.86
CA ALA A 106 -6.07 -0.89 13.81
C ALA A 106 -7.02 -1.46 14.89
N GLU A 107 -6.97 -0.91 16.10
CA GLU A 107 -7.84 -1.31 17.22
C GLU A 107 -9.32 -1.03 16.98
N SER A 108 -9.67 0.07 16.28
CA SER A 108 -11.04 0.31 15.82
C SER A 108 -11.50 -0.83 14.92
N ILE A 109 -10.68 -1.18 13.92
CA ILE A 109 -11.01 -2.22 12.95
C ILE A 109 -11.14 -3.60 13.63
N ILE A 110 -10.30 -3.89 14.64
CA ILE A 110 -10.38 -5.13 15.42
C ILE A 110 -11.75 -5.25 16.11
N LYS A 111 -12.25 -4.16 16.72
CA LYS A 111 -13.55 -4.13 17.40
C LYS A 111 -14.73 -4.29 16.43
N GLU A 112 -14.59 -3.78 15.21
CA GLU A 112 -15.59 -3.92 14.14
C GLU A 112 -15.67 -5.37 13.59
N LYS A 113 -14.66 -6.20 13.85
CA LYS A 113 -14.57 -7.62 13.43
C LYS A 113 -14.90 -8.61 14.57
N GLU A 114 -15.52 -8.13 15.66
CA GLU A 114 -16.05 -8.95 16.77
C GLU A 114 -17.51 -9.33 16.56
#